data_AF-A0AAW9IXD6-F1
#
_entry.id   AF-A0AAW9IXD6-F1
#
_cell.length_a   1.000
_cell.length_b   1.000
_cell.length_c   1.000
_cell.angle_alpha   90.00
_cell.angle_beta   90.00
_cell.angle_gamma   90.00
#
_symmetry.space_group_name_H-M   'P 1'
#
loop_
_entity.id
_entity.type
_entity.pdbx_description
1 polymer ?
#
loop_
_entity_poly.entity_id
_entity_poly.type
_entity_poly.pdbx_seq_one_letter_code
_entity_poly.pdbx_strand_id
1 'polypeptide(L)'
;SNTGVCGIINGTKESIKIHKKTIALRGDIDGLPIADKKQCNYSSKIIGKMHACGHDAHTTILLGTAKILNKNKHLFSGNVKLLFEPAEETIGGARFMIEEGVLDNPKVDCICGLHVEETLECGTIMVKHGVVNAASNPFTIRIKGSGGHGAYPHTTVDPIVIASHVVLA
;
A
#
# COMPACT_ATOMS: atom_id res chain seq x y z
N SER A 1 0.96 14.03 -0.68
CA SER A 1 0.56 14.28 -2.07
C SER A 1 -0.92 13.98 -2.19
N ASN A 2 -1.72 14.93 -2.69
CA ASN A 2 -3.18 14.77 -2.87
C ASN A 2 -3.46 13.96 -4.15
N THR A 3 -2.98 12.72 -4.19
CA THR A 3 -3.05 11.85 -5.37
C THR A 3 -3.97 10.65 -5.16
N GLY A 4 -4.57 10.51 -3.97
CA GLY A 4 -5.57 9.49 -3.72
C GLY A 4 -6.83 9.75 -4.54
N VAL A 5 -7.41 8.68 -5.08
CA VAL A 5 -8.64 8.77 -5.88
C VAL A 5 -9.70 7.88 -5.24
N CYS A 6 -10.90 8.44 -5.05
CA CYS A 6 -12.07 7.71 -4.59
C CYS A 6 -13.18 7.76 -5.65
N GLY A 7 -13.52 6.61 -6.22
CA GLY A 7 -14.69 6.44 -7.08
C GLY A 7 -15.86 5.84 -6.32
N ILE A 8 -17.11 6.22 -6.64
CA ILE A 8 -18.31 5.63 -6.03
C ILE A 8 -19.20 5.02 -7.12
N ILE A 9 -19.53 3.75 -6.95
CA ILE A 9 -20.53 3.04 -7.75
C ILE A 9 -21.77 2.81 -6.90
N ASN A 10 -22.88 3.43 -7.31
CA ASN A 10 -24.18 3.20 -6.69
C ASN A 10 -24.92 2.07 -7.41
N GLY A 11 -25.27 1.01 -6.68
CA GLY A 11 -26.17 -0.03 -7.16
C GLY A 11 -27.58 0.49 -7.38
N THR A 12 -28.25 -0.01 -8.41
CA THR A 12 -29.59 0.41 -8.83
C THR A 12 -30.68 -0.61 -8.54
N LYS A 13 -30.32 -1.80 -8.00
CA LYS A 13 -31.33 -2.74 -7.51
C LYS A 13 -32.07 -2.13 -6.34
N GLU A 14 -33.38 -2.24 -6.35
CA GLU A 14 -34.21 -1.82 -5.22
C GLU A 14 -33.80 -2.55 -3.94
N SER A 15 -33.82 -1.82 -2.83
CA SER A 15 -33.52 -2.37 -1.51
C SER A 15 -34.71 -2.20 -0.60
N ILE A 16 -35.08 -3.27 0.09
CA ILE A 16 -36.05 -3.22 1.20
C ILE A 16 -35.42 -2.68 2.50
N LYS A 17 -34.10 -2.46 2.52
CA LYS A 17 -33.38 -1.95 3.68
C LYS A 17 -33.32 -0.43 3.66
N ILE A 18 -33.62 0.19 4.81
CA ILE A 18 -33.55 1.64 5.02
C ILE A 18 -32.10 2.14 4.83
N HIS A 19 -31.11 1.38 5.30
CA HIS A 19 -29.70 1.71 5.16
C HIS A 19 -29.03 0.92 4.02
N LYS A 20 -28.51 1.65 3.05
CA LYS A 20 -27.67 1.12 1.96
C LYS A 20 -26.29 0.76 2.52
N LYS A 21 -25.88 -0.50 2.33
CA LYS A 21 -24.54 -0.97 2.68
C LYS A 21 -23.49 -0.42 1.72
N THR A 22 -22.33 -0.07 2.25
CA THR A 22 -21.17 0.40 1.48
C THR A 22 -19.98 -0.51 1.69
N ILE A 23 -19.45 -1.07 0.60
CA ILE A 23 -18.21 -1.83 0.60
C ILE A 23 -17.12 -1.00 -0.07
N ALA A 24 -15.96 -0.88 0.55
CA ALA A 24 -14.79 -0.29 -0.08
C ALA A 24 -13.90 -1.39 -0.67
N LEU A 25 -13.38 -1.16 -1.87
CA LEU A 25 -12.38 -1.97 -2.54
C LEU A 25 -11.13 -1.12 -2.72
N ARG A 26 -9.99 -1.57 -2.21
CA ARG A 26 -8.73 -0.81 -2.19
C ARG A 26 -7.68 -1.44 -3.08
N GLY A 27 -6.97 -0.59 -3.83
CA GLY A 27 -5.74 -0.91 -4.56
C GLY A 27 -4.75 0.24 -4.40
N ASP A 28 -3.50 -0.07 -4.09
CA ASP A 28 -2.40 0.90 -4.06
C ASP A 28 -1.88 1.22 -5.47
N ILE A 29 -1.23 2.38 -5.61
CA ILE A 29 -0.88 2.96 -6.92
C ILE A 29 0.58 3.43 -7.05
N ASP A 30 1.36 3.42 -5.97
CA ASP A 30 2.74 3.92 -6.00
C ASP A 30 3.73 2.87 -6.53
N GLY A 31 4.89 3.37 -6.98
CA GLY A 31 6.01 2.54 -7.42
C GLY A 31 7.25 2.80 -6.56
N LEU A 32 8.25 1.94 -6.70
CA LEU A 32 9.46 1.95 -5.87
C LEU A 32 10.64 2.62 -6.60
N PRO A 33 11.59 3.22 -5.85
CA PRO A 33 12.82 3.82 -6.39
C PRO A 33 13.87 2.73 -6.72
N ILE A 34 13.47 1.77 -7.56
CA ILE A 34 14.28 0.62 -7.98
C ILE A 34 14.40 0.64 -9.50
N ALA A 35 15.62 0.39 -10.01
CA ALA A 35 15.85 0.25 -11.45
C ALA A 35 15.14 -1.00 -11.99
N ASP A 36 14.31 -0.81 -13.01
CA ASP A 36 13.65 -1.90 -13.70
C ASP A 36 14.65 -2.70 -14.53
N LYS A 37 14.82 -3.98 -14.20
CA LYS A 37 15.73 -4.90 -14.89
C LYS A 37 15.01 -5.80 -15.92
N LYS A 38 13.71 -5.62 -16.13
CA LYS A 38 12.94 -6.45 -17.07
C LYS A 38 13.42 -6.23 -18.51
N GLN A 39 13.52 -7.33 -19.25
CA GLN A 39 13.76 -7.31 -20.70
C GLN A 39 12.45 -7.57 -21.44
N CYS A 40 11.54 -6.59 -21.40
CA CYS A 40 10.22 -6.68 -22.05
C CYS A 40 9.75 -5.32 -22.58
N ASN A 41 8.76 -5.35 -23.48
CA ASN A 41 8.18 -4.16 -24.12
C ASN A 41 7.41 -3.25 -23.14
N TYR A 42 6.96 -3.78 -22.00
CA TYR A 42 6.27 -3.05 -20.94
C TYR A 42 7.18 -2.68 -19.76
N SER A 43 8.51 -2.77 -19.90
CA SER A 43 9.45 -2.29 -18.89
C SER A 43 9.24 -0.80 -18.61
N SER A 44 9.56 -0.39 -17.38
CA SER A 44 9.46 1.00 -16.97
C SER A 44 10.27 1.90 -17.89
N LYS A 45 9.63 2.96 -18.39
CA LYS A 45 10.30 3.99 -19.19
C LYS A 45 10.98 5.06 -18.33
N ILE A 46 10.79 5.02 -17.01
CA ILE A 46 11.36 5.98 -16.07
C ILE A 46 12.54 5.33 -15.36
N ILE A 47 13.74 5.86 -15.60
CA ILE A 47 14.99 5.34 -15.03
C ILE A 47 14.91 5.38 -13.50
N GLY A 48 15.30 4.26 -12.86
CA GLY A 48 15.32 4.13 -11.41
C GLY A 48 13.94 4.01 -10.74
N LYS A 49 12.86 3.79 -11.51
CA LYS A 49 11.52 3.55 -10.97
C LYS A 49 10.89 2.30 -11.55
N MET A 50 10.24 1.50 -10.71
CA MET A 50 9.55 0.27 -11.10
C MET A 50 8.37 0.01 -10.16
N HIS A 51 7.25 -0.51 -10.69
CA HIS A 51 6.25 -1.20 -9.86
C HIS A 51 6.79 -2.59 -9.53
N ALA A 52 7.59 -2.68 -8.47
CA ALA A 52 8.23 -3.92 -8.06
C ALA A 52 7.41 -4.73 -7.03
N CYS A 53 6.31 -4.15 -6.53
CA CYS A 53 5.39 -4.76 -5.56
C CYS A 53 4.00 -5.09 -6.18
N GLY A 54 3.85 -4.95 -7.49
CA GLY A 54 2.60 -5.29 -8.19
C GLY A 54 1.46 -4.27 -8.06
N HIS A 55 1.71 -3.05 -7.59
CA HIS A 55 0.68 -2.00 -7.45
C HIS A 55 0.04 -1.59 -8.80
N ASP A 56 0.76 -1.80 -9.91
CA ASP A 56 0.22 -1.71 -11.27
C ASP A 56 -0.84 -2.78 -11.55
N ALA A 57 -0.62 -4.02 -11.09
CA ALA A 57 -1.60 -5.08 -11.14
C ALA A 57 -2.81 -4.77 -10.23
N HIS A 58 -2.59 -4.32 -9.00
CA HIS A 58 -3.68 -3.94 -8.07
C HIS A 58 -4.57 -2.84 -8.66
N THR A 59 -3.96 -1.79 -9.20
CA THR A 59 -4.66 -0.69 -9.89
C THR A 59 -5.49 -1.23 -11.06
N THR A 60 -4.91 -2.10 -11.89
CA THR A 60 -5.57 -2.67 -13.06
C THR A 60 -6.75 -3.56 -12.67
N ILE A 61 -6.59 -4.40 -11.64
CA ILE A 61 -7.64 -5.26 -11.11
C ILE A 61 -8.80 -4.42 -10.55
N LEU A 62 -8.50 -3.35 -9.82
CA LEU A 62 -9.53 -2.47 -9.26
C LEU A 62 -10.31 -1.74 -10.38
N LEU A 63 -9.62 -1.27 -11.42
CA LEU A 63 -10.26 -0.68 -12.61
C LEU A 63 -11.14 -1.70 -13.37
N GLY A 64 -10.66 -2.94 -13.52
CA GLY A 64 -11.43 -4.04 -14.12
C GLY A 64 -12.69 -4.37 -13.30
N THR A 65 -12.54 -4.44 -11.98
CA THR A 65 -13.63 -4.66 -11.03
C THR A 65 -14.64 -3.52 -11.11
N ALA A 66 -14.19 -2.27 -11.14
CA ALA A 66 -15.03 -1.10 -11.32
C ALA A 66 -15.85 -1.19 -12.61
N LYS A 67 -15.22 -1.56 -13.74
CA LYS A 67 -15.90 -1.73 -15.03
C LYS A 67 -16.99 -2.79 -14.98
N ILE A 68 -16.71 -3.93 -14.36
CA ILE A 68 -17.68 -5.04 -14.23
C ILE A 68 -18.84 -4.63 -13.32
N LEU A 69 -18.56 -4.09 -12.14
CA LEU A 69 -19.60 -3.62 -11.21
C LEU A 69 -20.46 -2.51 -11.81
N ASN A 70 -19.83 -1.58 -12.52
CA ASN A 70 -20.52 -0.46 -13.15
C ASN A 70 -21.50 -0.92 -14.26
N LYS A 71 -21.16 -1.98 -15.01
CA LYS A 71 -22.07 -2.61 -15.98
C LYS A 71 -23.22 -3.38 -15.31
N ASN A 72 -22.98 -3.88 -14.10
CA ASN A 72 -23.90 -4.76 -13.37
C ASN A 72 -24.59 -4.06 -12.18
N LYS A 73 -24.70 -2.73 -12.18
CA LYS A 73 -25.34 -1.96 -11.09
C LYS A 73 -26.75 -2.42 -10.76
N HIS A 74 -27.49 -2.94 -11.74
CA HIS A 74 -28.84 -3.45 -11.59
C HIS A 74 -28.93 -4.76 -10.76
N LEU A 75 -27.80 -5.45 -10.53
CA LEU A 75 -27.77 -6.70 -9.78
C LEU A 75 -27.62 -6.51 -8.27
N PHE A 76 -27.24 -5.32 -7.82
CA PHE A 76 -26.98 -5.06 -6.40
C PHE A 76 -27.56 -3.72 -5.93
N SER A 77 -27.90 -3.70 -4.64
CA SER A 77 -28.28 -2.49 -3.91
C SER A 77 -27.13 -2.06 -3.01
N GLY A 78 -26.96 -0.76 -2.78
CA GLY A 78 -25.89 -0.24 -1.93
C GLY A 78 -24.83 0.50 -2.74
N ASN A 79 -23.66 0.70 -2.13
CA ASN A 79 -22.57 1.47 -2.71
C ASN A 79 -21.27 0.64 -2.72
N VAL A 80 -20.46 0.84 -3.75
CA VAL A 80 -19.08 0.36 -3.77
C VAL A 80 -18.15 1.57 -3.91
N LYS A 81 -17.27 1.76 -2.92
CA LYS A 81 -16.19 2.75 -2.98
C LYS A 81 -14.94 2.09 -3.56
N LEU A 82 -14.29 2.75 -4.51
CA LEU A 82 -13.07 2.31 -5.15
C LEU A 82 -11.95 3.24 -4.67
N LEU A 83 -11.04 2.71 -3.86
CA LEU A 83 -9.97 3.48 -3.21
C LEU A 83 -8.65 3.18 -3.91
N PHE A 84 -8.12 4.19 -4.60
CA PHE A 84 -6.80 4.16 -5.21
C PHE A 84 -5.82 4.87 -4.26
N GLU A 85 -5.07 4.09 -3.49
CA GLU A 85 -4.24 4.58 -2.39
C GLU A 85 -2.81 4.90 -2.85
N PRO A 86 -2.29 6.12 -2.63
CA PRO A 86 -0.90 6.45 -2.91
C PRO A 86 0.02 6.10 -1.75
N ALA A 87 1.34 6.07 -1.99
CA ALA A 87 2.35 6.09 -0.93
C ALA A 87 2.25 4.97 0.12
N GLU A 88 1.86 3.77 -0.31
CA GLU A 88 1.84 2.57 0.55
C GLU A 88 3.26 2.26 1.03
N GLU A 89 4.25 2.34 0.12
CA GLU A 89 5.63 1.90 0.32
C GLU A 89 6.48 2.84 1.19
N THR A 90 5.92 3.99 1.61
CA THR A 90 6.70 5.09 2.22
C THR A 90 6.12 5.54 3.55
N ILE A 91 5.28 6.57 3.51
CA ILE A 91 4.73 7.22 4.70
C ILE A 91 3.36 6.65 5.11
N GLY A 92 2.79 5.75 4.30
CA GLY A 92 1.47 5.17 4.46
C GLY A 92 0.36 6.15 4.04
N GLY A 93 -0.17 5.99 2.82
CA GLY A 93 -1.24 6.85 2.29
C GLY A 93 -2.61 6.65 2.93
N ALA A 94 -2.91 5.44 3.40
CA ALA A 94 -4.19 5.10 4.01
C ALA A 94 -4.60 6.10 5.10
N ARG A 95 -3.66 6.46 5.99
CA ARG A 95 -3.94 7.40 7.09
C ARG A 95 -4.45 8.74 6.58
N PHE A 96 -3.82 9.30 5.55
CA PHE A 96 -4.21 10.59 4.99
C PHE A 96 -5.59 10.51 4.32
N MET A 97 -5.85 9.45 3.54
CA MET A 97 -7.17 9.27 2.91
C MET A 97 -8.28 9.11 3.95
N ILE A 98 -8.00 8.43 5.07
CA ILE A 98 -8.94 8.28 6.19
C ILE A 98 -9.20 9.65 6.85
N GLU A 99 -8.14 10.42 7.13
CA GLU A 99 -8.25 11.78 7.70
C GLU A 99 -9.03 12.72 6.77
N GLU A 100 -8.94 12.54 5.45
CA GLU A 100 -9.73 13.26 4.44
C GLU A 100 -11.18 12.77 4.31
N GLY A 101 -11.60 11.78 5.11
CA GLY A 101 -12.97 11.31 5.18
C GLY A 101 -13.35 10.29 4.11
N VAL A 102 -12.39 9.58 3.49
CA VAL A 102 -12.69 8.60 2.43
C VAL A 102 -13.60 7.47 2.90
N LEU A 103 -13.61 7.17 4.21
CA LEU A 103 -14.46 6.16 4.82
C LEU A 103 -15.86 6.68 5.17
N ASP A 104 -16.09 7.98 5.04
CA ASP A 104 -17.36 8.65 5.38
C ASP A 104 -18.11 9.10 4.12
N ASN A 105 -19.42 9.34 4.25
CA ASN A 105 -20.27 9.91 3.19
C ASN A 105 -20.14 9.28 1.78
N PRO A 106 -20.65 8.06 1.55
CA PRO A 106 -21.32 7.18 2.51
C PRO A 106 -20.34 6.44 3.42
N LYS A 107 -20.77 6.15 4.65
CA LYS A 107 -19.99 5.41 5.63
C LYS A 107 -19.70 4.00 5.12
N VAL A 108 -18.43 3.59 5.15
CA VAL A 108 -17.97 2.25 4.76
C VAL A 108 -18.31 1.24 5.86
N ASP A 109 -19.00 0.15 5.49
CA ASP A 109 -19.33 -0.95 6.40
C ASP A 109 -18.24 -2.04 6.44
N CYS A 110 -17.56 -2.24 5.32
CA CYS A 110 -16.49 -3.23 5.16
C CYS A 110 -15.53 -2.77 4.07
N ILE A 111 -14.25 -3.11 4.23
CA ILE A 111 -13.21 -2.84 3.24
C ILE A 111 -12.52 -4.15 2.86
N CYS A 112 -12.30 -4.35 1.57
CA CYS A 112 -11.51 -5.44 1.03
C CYS A 112 -10.33 -4.88 0.24
N GLY A 113 -9.17 -5.50 0.42
CA GLY A 113 -7.99 -5.29 -0.41
C GLY A 113 -7.42 -6.65 -0.80
N LEU A 114 -6.51 -6.64 -1.77
CA LEU A 114 -5.72 -7.80 -2.13
C LEU A 114 -4.28 -7.35 -2.37
N HIS A 115 -3.37 -8.31 -2.29
CA HIS A 115 -2.00 -8.17 -2.74
C HIS A 115 -1.70 -9.36 -3.66
N VAL A 116 -1.01 -9.13 -4.77
CA VAL A 116 -0.48 -10.23 -5.60
C VAL A 116 0.65 -10.91 -4.82
N GLU A 117 0.74 -12.23 -4.97
CA GLU A 117 1.74 -13.04 -4.26
C GLU A 117 2.49 -13.88 -5.29
N GLU A 118 3.78 -13.63 -5.45
CA GLU A 118 4.61 -14.30 -6.46
C GLU A 118 4.81 -15.79 -6.19
N THR A 119 4.63 -16.23 -4.94
CA THR A 119 4.76 -17.65 -4.56
C THR A 119 3.47 -18.46 -4.71
N LEU A 120 2.36 -17.81 -5.05
CA LEU A 120 1.05 -18.44 -5.19
C LEU A 120 0.71 -18.74 -6.65
N GLU A 121 0.20 -19.95 -6.93
CA GLU A 121 -0.23 -20.31 -8.28
C GLU A 121 -1.40 -19.43 -8.75
N CYS A 122 -1.33 -18.98 -10.01
CA CYS A 122 -2.38 -18.17 -10.62
C CYS A 122 -3.75 -18.88 -10.57
N GLY A 123 -4.78 -18.14 -10.19
CA GLY A 123 -6.13 -18.67 -9.98
C GLY A 123 -6.42 -19.07 -8.53
N THR A 124 -5.42 -19.03 -7.65
CA THR A 124 -5.58 -19.29 -6.22
C THR A 124 -5.69 -17.99 -5.42
N ILE A 125 -6.53 -17.99 -4.38
CA ILE A 125 -6.65 -16.89 -3.42
C ILE A 125 -6.35 -17.45 -2.02
N MET A 126 -5.34 -16.89 -1.38
CA MET A 126 -5.02 -17.21 0.01
C MET A 126 -5.81 -16.30 0.95
N VAL A 127 -6.45 -16.88 1.96
CA VAL A 127 -7.22 -16.15 2.98
C VAL A 127 -6.83 -16.67 4.35
N LYS A 128 -6.64 -15.76 5.30
CA LYS A 128 -6.39 -16.07 6.71
C LYS A 128 -7.29 -15.22 7.59
N HIS A 129 -7.88 -15.84 8.61
CA HIS A 129 -8.61 -15.12 9.64
C HIS A 129 -7.65 -14.59 10.72
N GLY A 130 -7.89 -13.38 11.21
CA GLY A 130 -7.05 -12.73 12.21
C GLY A 130 -5.87 -11.99 11.60
N VAL A 131 -4.73 -12.00 12.28
CA VAL A 131 -3.54 -11.21 11.90
C VAL A 131 -2.87 -11.84 10.67
N VAL A 132 -2.68 -11.06 9.60
CA VAL A 132 -2.01 -11.51 8.37
C VAL A 132 -0.56 -11.00 8.28
N ASN A 133 -0.35 -9.70 8.57
CA ASN A 133 0.95 -9.04 8.45
C ASN A 133 1.46 -8.54 9.81
N ALA A 134 2.78 -8.40 9.95
CA ALA A 134 3.43 -7.79 11.11
C ALA A 134 3.30 -6.25 11.09
N ALA A 135 3.38 -5.62 12.27
CA ALA A 135 3.50 -4.17 12.36
C ALA A 135 4.93 -3.71 12.00
N SER A 136 5.04 -2.55 11.36
CA SER A 136 6.32 -1.89 11.08
C SER A 136 6.42 -0.59 11.88
N ASN A 137 7.47 -0.47 12.69
CA ASN A 137 7.70 0.67 13.58
C ASN A 137 9.14 1.16 13.40
N PRO A 138 9.38 2.15 12.52
CA PRO A 138 10.72 2.69 12.34
C PRO A 138 11.17 3.44 13.60
N PHE A 139 12.42 3.25 14.00
CA PHE A 139 13.08 4.01 15.07
C PHE A 139 14.44 4.50 14.60
N THR A 140 14.99 5.52 15.28
CA THR A 140 16.30 6.07 14.96
C THR A 140 17.16 6.14 16.21
N ILE A 141 18.32 5.49 16.18
CA ILE A 141 19.34 5.58 17.23
C ILE A 141 20.44 6.51 16.74
N ARG A 142 20.76 7.54 17.54
CA ARG A 142 21.88 8.44 17.27
C ARG A 142 23.04 8.12 18.21
N ILE A 143 24.11 7.55 17.66
CA ILE A 143 25.34 7.25 18.41
C ILE A 143 26.30 8.43 18.24
N LYS A 144 26.74 9.00 19.37
CA LYS A 144 27.69 10.12 19.40
C LYS A 144 28.99 9.65 20.03
N GLY A 145 30.06 9.69 19.25
CA GLY A 145 31.42 9.44 19.70
C GLY A 145 32.21 10.73 19.87
N SER A 146 33.54 10.60 19.91
CA SER A 146 34.50 11.71 19.95
C SER A 146 35.56 11.47 18.89
N GLY A 147 35.73 12.42 17.97
CA GLY A 147 36.68 12.31 16.86
C GLY A 147 38.13 12.58 17.27
N GLY A 148 39.06 12.20 16.42
CA GLY A 148 40.49 12.46 16.57
C GLY A 148 41.27 11.84 15.42
N HIS A 149 42.60 11.82 15.54
CA HIS A 149 43.46 11.27 14.49
C HIS A 149 43.40 9.73 14.52
N GLY A 150 43.10 9.10 13.37
CA GLY A 150 42.88 7.64 13.27
C GLY A 150 44.06 6.74 13.66
N ALA A 151 45.27 7.29 13.81
CA ALA A 151 46.44 6.57 14.31
C ALA A 151 46.47 6.47 15.86
N TYR A 152 45.64 7.24 16.56
CA TYR A 152 45.58 7.32 18.02
C TYR A 152 44.18 6.99 18.55
N PRO A 153 43.67 5.76 18.31
CA PRO A 153 42.30 5.39 18.68
C PRO A 153 42.02 5.47 20.20
N HIS A 154 43.06 5.36 21.04
CA HIS A 154 42.93 5.54 22.49
C HIS A 154 42.57 6.99 22.90
N THR A 155 42.64 7.95 21.98
CA THR A 155 42.23 9.35 22.21
C THR A 155 40.82 9.65 21.67
N THR A 156 40.17 8.66 21.05
CA THR A 156 38.86 8.82 20.40
C THR A 156 37.80 7.95 21.09
N VAL A 157 36.54 8.21 20.76
CA VAL A 157 35.43 7.29 21.02
C VAL A 157 34.80 7.02 19.67
N ASP A 158 35.10 5.86 19.08
CA ASP A 158 34.70 5.54 17.72
C ASP A 158 33.20 5.15 17.65
N PRO A 159 32.33 6.01 17.08
CA PRO A 159 30.90 5.70 16.98
C PRO A 159 30.61 4.57 15.97
N ILE A 160 31.52 4.27 15.03
CA ILE A 160 31.36 3.18 14.07
C ILE A 160 31.48 1.85 14.80
N VAL A 161 32.51 1.69 15.65
CA VAL A 161 32.70 0.46 16.45
C VAL A 161 31.51 0.25 17.40
N ILE A 162 31.03 1.32 18.05
CA ILE A 162 29.84 1.26 18.91
C ILE A 162 28.61 0.85 18.09
N ALA A 163 28.39 1.46 16.92
CA ALA A 163 27.26 1.12 16.05
C ALA A 163 27.30 -0.35 15.62
N SER A 164 28.47 -0.87 15.25
CA SER A 164 28.63 -2.28 14.91
C SER A 164 28.28 -3.20 16.08
N HIS A 165 28.65 -2.84 17.32
CA HIS A 165 28.27 -3.61 18.50
C HIS A 165 26.76 -3.54 18.78
N VAL A 166 26.14 -2.37 18.62
CA VAL A 166 24.67 -2.22 18.76
C VAL A 166 23.90 -3.10 17.77
N VAL A 167 24.47 -3.36 16.58
CA VAL A 167 23.87 -4.24 15.57
C VAL A 167 24.08 -5.72 15.91
N LEU A 168 25.21 -6.09 16.50
CA LEU A 168 25.60 -7.49 16.72
C LEU A 168 25.19 -8.08 18.08
N ALA A 169 25.27 -7.28 19.15
CA ALA A 169 25.20 -7.74 20.54
C ALA A 169 23.77 -7.90 21.08
#